data_AF-A0AAV0DKV2-F1
#
_entry.id   AF-A0AAV0DKV2-F1
#
_cell.length_a   1.000
_cell.length_b   1.000
_cell.length_c   1.000
_cell.angle_alpha   90.00
_cell.angle_beta   90.00
_cell.angle_gamma   90.00
#
_symmetry.space_group_name_H-M   'P 1'
#
loop_
_entity.id
_entity.type
_entity.pdbx_description
1 polymer ?
#
loop_
_entity_poly.entity_id
_entity_poly.type
_entity_poly.pdbx_seq_one_letter_code
_entity_poly.pdbx_strand_id
1 'polypeptide(L)'
;MEQNTPAVDQNELICDSGDVGWKTGVLVDKKNLNIVRCTLCEKITKAGINRHKFHIAGIKGRGVKPCPNASVEQKKVCHEAL
;
A
#
# COMPACT_ATOMS: atom_id res chain seq x y z
N MET A 1 11.90 23.62 12.31
CA MET A 1 11.06 23.12 11.21
C MET A 1 10.54 21.77 11.65
N GLU A 2 9.42 21.79 12.39
CA GLU A 2 8.79 20.59 12.98
C GLU A 2 8.43 19.58 11.89
N GLN A 3 8.92 18.35 12.03
CA GLN A 3 8.40 17.21 11.31
C GLN A 3 7.14 16.74 12.06
N ASN A 4 5.98 17.12 11.54
CA ASN A 4 4.68 16.68 12.02
C ASN A 4 4.47 15.23 11.53
N THR A 5 4.80 14.25 12.35
CA THR A 5 4.48 12.84 12.10
C THR A 5 3.03 12.60 12.55
N PRO A 6 2.09 12.24 11.66
CA PRO A 6 0.74 11.92 12.09
C PRO A 6 0.79 10.66 12.95
N ALA A 7 0.20 10.75 14.14
CA ALA A 7 0.06 9.65 15.08
C ALA A 7 -0.61 8.47 14.39
N VAL A 8 0.19 7.44 14.09
CA VAL A 8 -0.33 6.20 13.53
C VAL A 8 -0.90 5.40 14.68
N ASP A 9 -2.22 5.22 14.65
CA ASP A 9 -3.00 4.43 15.60
C ASP A 9 -2.34 3.06 15.78
N GLN A 10 -1.91 2.74 16.99
CA GLN A 10 -1.00 1.63 17.30
C GLN A 10 -1.64 0.23 17.18
N ASN A 11 -2.73 0.09 16.42
CA ASN A 11 -3.38 -1.18 16.15
C ASN A 11 -3.31 -1.61 14.67
N GLU A 12 -2.73 -0.79 13.78
CA GLU A 12 -2.46 -1.19 12.40
C GLU A 12 -1.10 -1.88 12.29
N LEU A 13 -1.10 -3.08 11.71
CA LEU A 13 0.10 -3.85 11.48
C LEU A 13 0.86 -3.29 10.30
N ILE A 14 1.80 -2.40 10.61
CA ILE A 14 2.68 -1.79 9.62
C ILE A 14 3.91 -2.66 9.50
N CYS A 15 4.22 -3.08 8.28
CA CYS A 15 5.42 -3.83 7.98
C CYS A 15 6.52 -2.83 7.62
N ASP A 16 7.52 -2.70 8.49
CA ASP A 16 8.64 -1.75 8.37
C ASP A 16 9.76 -2.26 7.45
N SER A 17 9.49 -3.17 6.50
CA SER A 17 10.51 -3.78 5.63
C SER A 17 11.15 -2.82 4.61
N GLY A 18 10.93 -1.51 4.71
CA GLY A 18 11.45 -0.52 3.75
C GLY A 18 10.77 -0.54 2.37
N ASP A 19 9.82 -1.45 2.17
CA ASP A 19 9.04 -1.55 0.94
C ASP A 19 8.06 -0.37 0.82
N VAL A 20 8.15 0.37 -0.29
CA VAL A 20 7.30 1.55 -0.54
C VAL A 20 5.80 1.21 -0.60
N GLY A 21 5.46 -0.06 -0.86
CA GLY A 21 4.08 -0.54 -0.87
C GLY A 21 3.38 -0.35 0.48
N TRP A 22 4.12 -0.47 1.59
CA TRP A 22 3.56 -0.33 2.95
C TRP A 22 3.25 1.11 3.34
N LYS A 23 3.77 2.11 2.61
CA LYS A 23 3.36 3.52 2.81
C LYS A 23 1.88 3.75 2.51
N THR A 24 1.28 2.88 1.69
CA THR A 24 -0.12 2.97 1.25
C THR A 24 -0.91 1.70 1.56
N GLY A 25 -0.28 0.76 2.26
CA GLY A 25 -0.79 -0.58 2.51
C GLY A 25 -0.59 -0.92 3.98
N VAL A 26 -1.64 -1.38 4.63
CA VAL A 26 -1.62 -1.83 6.03
C VAL A 26 -2.03 -3.29 6.07
N LEU A 27 -1.43 -4.08 6.97
CA LEU A 27 -1.88 -5.46 7.16
C LEU A 27 -3.19 -5.44 7.95
N VAL A 28 -4.15 -6.23 7.46
CA VAL A 28 -5.42 -6.43 8.16
C VAL A 28 -5.28 -7.45 9.28
N ASP A 29 -4.44 -8.46 9.09
CA ASP A 29 -4.30 -9.59 9.99
C ASP A 29 -2.85 -9.95 10.27
N LYS A 30 -2.51 -10.05 11.57
CA LYS A 30 -1.20 -10.51 12.07
C LYS A 30 -0.90 -11.95 11.64
N LYS A 31 -1.95 -12.76 11.49
CA LYS A 31 -1.86 -14.18 11.09
C LYS A 31 -1.73 -14.36 9.58
N ASN A 32 -2.14 -13.36 8.79
CA ASN A 32 -2.21 -13.45 7.33
C ASN A 32 -1.55 -12.23 6.68
N LEU A 33 -0.23 -12.30 6.52
CA LEU A 33 0.58 -11.28 5.83
C LEU A 33 0.19 -11.08 4.35
N ASN A 34 -0.61 -12.00 3.80
CA ASN A 34 -1.14 -11.92 2.44
C ASN A 34 -2.33 -10.97 2.30
N ILE A 35 -2.91 -10.47 3.41
CA ILE A 35 -4.06 -9.58 3.40
C ILE A 35 -3.59 -8.15 3.66
N VAL A 36 -3.48 -7.38 2.59
CA VAL A 36 -3.07 -5.97 2.63
C VAL A 36 -4.27 -5.10 2.28
N ARG A 37 -4.62 -4.16 3.16
CA ARG A 37 -5.62 -3.13 2.90
C ARG A 37 -4.92 -1.89 2.36
N CYS A 38 -5.41 -1.38 1.25
CA CYS A 38 -4.99 -0.08 0.74
C CYS A 38 -5.62 1.03 1.59
N THR A 39 -4.84 1.98 2.10
CA THR A 39 -5.37 3.11 2.88
C THR A 39 -6.06 4.17 2.03
N LEU A 40 -5.86 4.17 0.71
CA LEU A 40 -6.38 5.19 -0.21
C LEU A 40 -7.77 4.85 -0.77
N CYS A 41 -8.03 3.57 -1.02
CA CYS A 41 -9.32 3.11 -1.54
C CYS A 41 -9.96 2.04 -0.65
N GLU A 42 -9.36 1.80 0.52
CA GLU A 42 -9.79 0.81 1.53
C GLU A 42 -9.92 -0.62 1.01
N LYS A 43 -9.40 -0.87 -0.19
CA LYS A 43 -9.51 -2.15 -0.86
C LYS A 43 -8.61 -3.17 -0.19
N ILE A 44 -9.20 -4.28 0.20
CA ILE A 44 -8.48 -5.42 0.77
C ILE A 44 -8.00 -6.32 -0.37
N THR A 45 -6.69 -6.48 -0.44
CA THR A 45 -5.99 -7.29 -1.45
C THR A 45 -5.45 -8.54 -0.77
N LYS A 46 -6.03 -9.70 -1.07
CA LYS A 46 -5.62 -11.01 -0.52
C LYS A 46 -4.50 -11.67 -1.34
N ALA A 47 -3.45 -10.92 -1.66
CA ALA A 47 -2.36 -11.39 -2.53
C ALA A 47 -0.99 -10.81 -2.17
N GLY A 48 -0.85 -10.33 -0.93
CA GLY A 48 0.37 -9.72 -0.43
C GLY A 48 0.69 -8.35 -1.03
N ILE A 49 1.84 -7.82 -0.62
CA ILE A 49 2.26 -6.45 -0.93
C ILE A 49 2.55 -6.22 -2.41
N ASN A 50 2.96 -7.26 -3.16
CA ASN A 50 3.34 -7.08 -4.57
C ASN A 50 2.15 -6.71 -5.46
N ARG A 51 0.97 -7.33 -5.25
CA ARG A 51 -0.25 -6.92 -5.95
C ARG A 51 -0.75 -5.55 -5.50
N HIS A 52 -0.52 -5.19 -4.25
CA HIS A 52 -0.80 -3.85 -3.76
C HIS A 52 0.08 -2.80 -4.46
N LYS A 53 1.38 -3.06 -4.67
CA LYS A 53 2.25 -2.20 -5.49
C LYS A 53 1.71 -2.02 -6.91
N PHE A 54 1.26 -3.09 -7.57
CA PHE A 54 0.61 -2.99 -8.90
C PHE A 54 -0.68 -2.18 -8.89
N HIS A 55 -1.49 -2.33 -7.84
CA HIS A 55 -2.72 -1.56 -7.65
C HIS A 55 -2.42 -0.06 -7.55
N ILE A 56 -1.43 0.33 -6.75
CA ILE A 56 -1.04 1.74 -6.55
C ILE A 56 -0.35 2.30 -7.79
N ALA A 57 0.59 1.56 -8.39
CA ALA A 57 1.29 1.97 -9.61
C ALA A 57 0.35 2.09 -10.82
N GLY A 58 -0.83 1.48 -10.76
CA GLY A 58 -1.85 1.59 -11.80
C GLY A 58 -1.46 0.92 -13.13
N ILE A 59 -0.59 -0.09 -13.08
CA ILE A 59 -0.15 -0.82 -14.27
C ILE A 59 -1.32 -1.62 -14.85
N LYS A 60 -1.79 -1.21 -16.03
CA LYS A 60 -2.81 -1.95 -16.80
C LYS A 60 -2.19 -3.22 -17.39
N GLY A 61 -2.92 -4.34 -17.36
CA GLY A 61 -2.50 -5.61 -17.98
C GLY A 61 -2.04 -6.71 -17.01
N ARG A 62 -1.85 -6.43 -15.71
CA ARG A 62 -1.51 -7.46 -14.70
C ARG A 62 -2.69 -8.06 -13.93
N GLY A 63 -3.92 -7.83 -14.41
CA GLY A 63 -5.13 -8.35 -13.75
C GLY A 63 -5.44 -7.70 -12.39
N VAL A 64 -4.79 -6.57 -12.07
CA VAL A 64 -5.03 -5.80 -10.84
C VAL A 64 -5.76 -4.51 -11.21
N LYS A 65 -6.91 -4.23 -10.58
CA LYS A 65 -7.60 -2.95 -10.79
C LYS A 65 -6.70 -1.82 -10.28
N PRO A 66 -6.47 -0.74 -11.03
CA PRO A 66 -5.69 0.40 -10.54
C PRO A 66 -6.42 1.11 -9.38
N CYS A 67 -5.68 1.80 -8.52
CA CYS A 67 -6.24 2.61 -7.46
C CYS A 67 -6.83 3.92 -8.04
N PRO A 68 -8.13 4.20 -7.83
CA PRO A 68 -8.74 5.45 -8.29
C PRO A 68 -8.24 6.67 -7.50
N ASN A 69 -7.90 6.47 -6.21
CA ASN A 69 -7.48 7.53 -5.29
C ASN A 69 -5.95 7.66 -5.16
N ALA A 70 -5.16 6.91 -5.93
CA ALA A 70 -3.70 7.03 -5.86
C ALA A 70 -3.21 8.31 -6.53
N SER A 71 -2.46 9.12 -5.78
CA SER A 71 -1.78 10.30 -6.26
C SER A 71 -0.67 9.94 -7.27
N VAL A 72 -0.29 10.92 -8.09
CA VAL A 72 0.75 10.74 -9.12
C VAL A 72 2.09 10.40 -8.46
N GLU A 73 2.42 11.01 -7.32
CA GLU A 73 3.63 10.69 -6.56
C GLU A 73 3.63 9.24 -6.08
N GLN A 74 2.52 8.76 -5.52
CA GLN A 74 2.38 7.39 -5.03
C GLN A 74 2.50 6.37 -6.17
N LYS A 75 1.87 6.69 -7.32
CA LYS A 75 2.00 5.90 -8.56
C LYS A 75 3.46 5.81 -8.98
N LYS A 76 4.17 6.93 -9.02
CA LYS A 76 5.58 6.99 -9.44
C LYS A 76 6.49 6.21 -8.50
N VAL A 77 6.38 6.45 -7.20
CA VAL A 77 7.16 5.74 -6.16
C VAL A 77 6.93 4.23 -6.24
N CYS A 78 5.68 3.79 -6.39
CA CYS A 78 5.39 2.36 -6.56
C CYS A 78 5.87 1.83 -7.92
N HIS A 79 5.80 2.61 -9.00
CA HIS A 79 6.30 2.22 -10.32
C HIS A 79 7.82 2.02 -10.33
N GLU A 80 8.56 2.86 -9.61
CA GLU A 80 10.02 2.76 -9.46
C GLU A 80 10.46 1.56 -8.59
N ALA A 81 9.58 1.08 -7.70
CA ALA A 81 9.86 -0.02 -6.77
C ALA A 81 9.26 -1.37 -7.20
N LEU A 82 8.87 -1.50 -8.46
CA LEU A 82 8.21 -2.68 -9.04
C LEU A 82 9.13 -3.57 -9.87
#